data_AF-A0A2A2PSN4-F1
#
_entry.id   AF-A0A2A2PSN4-F1
#
_cell.length_a   1.000
_cell.length_b   1.000
_cell.length_c   1.000
_cell.angle_alpha   90.00
_cell.angle_beta   90.00
_cell.angle_gamma   90.00
#
_symmetry.space_group_name_H-M   'P 1'
#
loop_
_entity.id
_entity.type
_entity.pdbx_description
1 polymer ?
#
loop_
_entity_poly.entity_id
_entity_poly.type
_entity_poly.pdbx_seq_one_letter_code
_entity_poly.pdbx_strand_id
1 'polypeptide(L)'
;MTYGARVWDENGNLGMDTNSFTYQVLWQGVIDFSGTTPSYTLNIPGFNPANCVFMIIPTRAQDVQSSETDGSGNTKSYPYVTTAVGQVVVRPKNPSASASTIQSRVVAKGYAIRYGV
;
A
#
# COMPACT_ATOMS: atom_id res chain seq x y z
N MET A 1 20.10 18.72 -6.88
CA MET A 1 20.35 17.92 -8.10
C MET A 1 19.28 16.85 -8.15
N THR A 2 18.43 16.86 -9.18
CA THR A 2 17.35 15.88 -9.33
C THR A 2 17.90 14.74 -10.18
N TYR A 3 18.11 13.57 -9.58
CA TYR A 3 18.57 12.39 -10.29
C TYR A 3 17.41 11.81 -11.11
N GLY A 4 17.59 11.64 -12.42
CA GLY A 4 16.57 11.08 -13.30
C GLY A 4 17.20 10.54 -14.59
N ALA A 5 16.65 9.45 -15.10
CA ALA A 5 17.03 8.86 -16.39
C ALA A 5 16.12 9.41 -17.49
N ARG A 6 16.71 9.77 -18.63
CA ARG A 6 15.99 10.13 -19.86
C ARG A 6 16.40 9.13 -20.93
N VAL A 7 15.42 8.69 -21.73
CA VAL A 7 15.62 7.77 -22.85
C VAL A 7 15.15 8.48 -24.11
N TRP A 8 16.01 8.48 -25.11
CA TRP A 8 15.73 9.01 -26.44
C TRP A 8 15.58 7.83 -27.40
N ASP A 9 14.65 7.94 -28.36
CA ASP A 9 14.51 6.97 -29.44
C ASP A 9 15.63 7.14 -30.50
N GLU A 10 15.65 6.29 -31.52
CA GLU A 10 16.68 6.35 -32.56
C GLU A 10 16.58 7.61 -33.44
N ASN A 11 15.47 8.35 -33.36
CA ASN A 11 15.21 9.57 -34.12
C ASN A 11 15.51 10.84 -33.31
N GLY A 12 15.99 10.69 -32.06
CA GLY A 12 16.26 11.81 -31.16
C GLY A 12 15.02 12.39 -30.48
N ASN A 13 13.86 11.75 -30.60
CA ASN A 13 12.69 12.10 -29.83
C ASN A 13 12.83 11.61 -28.39
N LEU A 14 12.24 12.35 -27.46
CA LEU A 14 12.19 11.95 -26.06
C LEU A 14 11.16 10.82 -25.90
N GLY A 15 11.63 9.59 -25.73
CA GLY A 15 10.78 8.41 -25.57
C GLY A 15 10.34 8.17 -24.13
N MET A 16 11.19 8.51 -23.15
CA MET A 16 10.86 8.42 -21.73
C MET A 16 11.61 9.52 -20.94
N ASP A 17 10.89 10.22 -20.07
CA ASP A 17 11.43 11.26 -19.19
C ASP A 17 10.89 11.08 -17.77
N THR A 18 11.55 11.70 -16.80
CA THR A 18 11.02 11.95 -15.46
C THR A 18 9.59 12.50 -15.44
N ASN A 19 9.13 13.15 -16.52
CA ASN A 19 7.75 13.61 -16.67
C ASN A 19 6.79 12.57 -17.29
N SER A 20 7.29 11.53 -17.98
CA SER A 20 6.46 10.49 -18.62
C SER A 20 6.16 9.28 -17.71
N PHE A 21 6.86 9.15 -16.58
CA PHE A 21 6.61 8.12 -15.57
C PHE A 21 6.66 8.75 -14.17
N THR A 22 5.66 9.56 -13.84
CA THR A 22 5.58 10.21 -12.53
C THR A 22 4.72 9.36 -11.60
N TYR A 23 5.37 8.58 -10.73
CA TYR A 23 4.70 8.18 -9.49
C TYR A 23 4.93 9.27 -8.44
N GLN A 24 3.84 9.72 -7.81
CA GLN A 24 3.88 10.71 -6.73
C GLN A 24 3.41 10.04 -5.43
N VAL A 25 4.24 10.10 -4.39
CA VAL A 25 3.81 9.69 -3.04
C VAL A 25 2.91 10.80 -2.47
N LEU A 26 1.64 10.48 -2.28
CA LEU A 26 0.65 11.37 -1.66
C LEU A 26 0.63 11.26 -0.14
N TRP A 27 0.94 10.07 0.37
CA TRP A 27 0.94 9.78 1.80
C TRP A 27 1.90 8.64 2.13
N GLN A 28 2.52 8.71 3.30
CA GLN A 28 3.22 7.60 3.91
C GLN A 28 3.00 7.60 5.43
N GLY A 29 2.93 6.42 6.03
CA GLY A 29 2.77 6.28 7.47
C GLY A 29 2.87 4.84 7.95
N VAL A 30 2.83 4.67 9.26
CA VAL A 30 2.86 3.34 9.90
C VAL A 30 1.43 2.87 10.15
N ILE A 31 1.16 1.61 9.81
CA ILE A 31 -0.05 0.87 10.12
C ILE A 31 0.35 -0.22 11.12
N ASP A 32 -0.12 -0.10 12.37
CA ASP A 32 0.25 -1.00 13.47
C ASP A 32 -0.99 -1.71 14.02
N PHE A 33 -1.12 -2.99 13.65
CA PHE A 33 -2.15 -3.88 14.19
C PHE A 33 -1.63 -4.83 15.27
N SER A 34 -0.41 -4.63 15.78
CA SER A 34 0.13 -5.50 16.84
C SER A 34 -0.65 -5.38 18.17
N GLY A 35 -1.38 -4.27 18.36
CA GLY A 35 -2.28 -4.03 19.49
C GLY A 35 -3.76 -4.32 19.20
N THR A 36 -4.64 -3.47 19.75
CA THR A 36 -6.11 -3.60 19.65
C THR A 36 -6.75 -2.63 18.65
N THR A 37 -5.95 -1.97 17.82
CA THR A 37 -6.44 -0.98 16.83
C THR A 37 -7.49 -1.60 15.91
N PRO A 38 -8.74 -1.09 15.90
CA PRO A 38 -9.82 -1.71 15.14
C PRO A 38 -9.75 -1.39 13.65
N SER A 39 -9.23 -0.22 13.28
CA SER A 39 -9.09 0.26 11.91
C SER A 39 -8.30 1.56 11.85
N TYR A 40 -7.76 1.88 10.67
CA TYR A 40 -7.24 3.20 10.33
C TYR A 40 -8.10 3.83 9.25
N THR A 41 -8.56 5.05 9.47
CA THR A 41 -9.18 5.90 8.44
C THR A 41 -8.19 7.00 8.09
N LEU A 42 -7.62 6.91 6.89
CA LEU A 42 -6.60 7.81 6.39
C LEU A 42 -7.24 8.81 5.43
N ASN A 43 -7.23 10.09 5.81
CA ASN A 43 -7.65 11.17 4.93
C ASN A 43 -6.44 11.60 4.09
N ILE A 44 -6.48 11.31 2.78
CA ILE A 44 -5.36 11.52 1.85
C ILE A 44 -5.86 12.42 0.72
N PRO A 45 -5.71 13.75 0.86
CA PRO A 45 -6.11 14.70 -0.18
C PRO A 45 -5.48 14.34 -1.54
N GLY A 46 -6.30 14.33 -2.58
CA GLY A 46 -5.87 13.99 -3.93
C GLY A 46 -5.76 12.48 -4.23
N PHE A 47 -6.04 11.59 -3.28
CA PHE A 47 -6.15 10.17 -3.59
C PHE A 47 -7.41 9.91 -4.44
N ASN A 48 -7.26 9.23 -5.57
CA ASN A 48 -8.38 8.78 -6.39
C ASN A 48 -8.10 7.34 -6.85
N PRO A 49 -8.94 6.35 -6.50
CA PRO A 49 -8.75 4.96 -6.89
C PRO A 49 -8.57 4.72 -8.41
N ALA A 50 -9.00 5.67 -9.26
CA ALA A 50 -8.82 5.59 -10.71
C ALA A 50 -7.35 5.71 -11.16
N ASN A 51 -6.51 6.40 -10.39
CA ASN A 51 -5.10 6.66 -10.74
C ASN A 51 -4.16 6.63 -9.53
N CYS A 52 -4.60 6.03 -8.42
CA CYS A 52 -3.81 5.90 -7.21
C CYS A 52 -3.88 4.46 -6.68
N VAL A 53 -2.76 3.99 -6.16
CA VAL A 53 -2.65 2.72 -5.42
C VAL A 53 -2.33 3.00 -3.95
N PHE A 54 -2.82 2.13 -3.08
CA PHE A 54 -2.40 2.08 -1.68
C PHE A 54 -1.65 0.78 -1.42
N MET A 55 -0.37 0.89 -1.09
CA MET A 55 0.53 -0.23 -0.83
C MET A 55 0.77 -0.38 0.67
N ILE A 56 0.79 -1.63 1.16
CA ILE A 56 1.13 -1.97 2.54
C ILE A 56 2.33 -2.91 2.50
N ILE A 57 3.41 -2.54 3.19
CA ILE A 57 4.65 -3.33 3.22
C ILE A 57 4.97 -3.69 4.68
N PRO A 58 5.04 -4.98 5.05
CA PRO A 58 5.42 -5.38 6.39
C PRO A 58 6.83 -4.89 6.71
N THR A 59 7.05 -4.44 7.93
CA THR A 59 8.34 -3.87 8.35
C THR A 59 9.15 -4.82 9.24
N ARG A 60 8.52 -5.90 9.72
CA ARG A 60 9.13 -6.89 10.61
C ARG A 60 9.16 -8.24 9.90
N ALA A 61 10.30 -8.94 9.99
CA ALA A 61 10.46 -10.25 9.36
C ALA A 61 9.43 -11.28 9.86
N GLN A 62 9.05 -11.22 11.15
CA GLN A 62 8.06 -12.11 11.75
C GLN A 62 6.64 -11.95 11.18
N ASP A 63 6.35 -10.78 10.58
CA ASP A 63 5.04 -10.48 9.98
C ASP A 63 4.95 -10.99 8.54
N VAL A 64 6.06 -11.48 7.97
CA VAL A 64 6.11 -12.10 6.65
C VAL A 64 5.88 -13.60 6.81
N GLN A 65 4.90 -14.13 6.08
CA GLN A 65 4.62 -15.56 6.06
C GLN A 65 5.76 -16.30 5.35
N SER A 66 6.39 -17.25 6.03
CA SER A 66 7.56 -17.98 5.52
C SER A 66 7.20 -19.20 4.65
N SER A 67 5.99 -19.74 4.81
CA SER A 67 5.47 -20.85 4.01
C SER A 67 3.94 -20.85 4.00
N GLU A 68 3.34 -21.50 3.00
CA GLU A 68 1.89 -21.74 2.94
C GLU A 68 1.34 -22.59 4.11
N THR A 69 2.21 -23.31 4.81
CA THR A 69 1.86 -24.21 5.93
C THR A 69 2.01 -23.56 7.32
N ASP A 70 2.37 -22.28 7.39
CA ASP A 70 2.50 -21.56 8.67
C ASP A 70 1.14 -21.46 9.39
N GLY A 71 1.04 -22.07 10.57
CA GLY A 71 -0.16 -22.03 11.42
C GLY A 71 -0.55 -20.62 11.91
N SER A 72 0.33 -19.64 11.74
CA SER A 72 0.07 -18.21 12.00
C SER A 72 -0.42 -17.44 10.76
N GLY A 73 -0.72 -18.13 9.65
CA GLY A 73 -1.00 -17.48 8.36
C GLY A 73 -2.04 -16.36 8.42
N ASN A 74 -3.11 -16.53 9.20
CA ASN A 74 -4.15 -15.50 9.35
C ASN A 74 -3.64 -14.24 10.08
N THR A 75 -2.87 -14.38 11.17
CA THR A 75 -2.35 -13.22 11.91
C THR A 75 -1.26 -12.46 11.14
N LYS A 76 -0.60 -13.13 10.20
CA LYS A 76 0.39 -12.56 9.28
C LYS A 76 -0.20 -12.13 7.93
N SER A 77 -1.50 -12.35 7.71
CA SER A 77 -2.18 -11.94 6.48
C SER A 77 -2.24 -10.43 6.34
N TYR A 78 -2.23 -9.96 5.10
CA TYR A 78 -2.32 -8.53 4.81
C TYR A 78 -3.67 -7.93 5.27
N PRO A 79 -3.66 -6.71 5.83
CA PRO A 79 -4.88 -6.01 6.22
C PRO A 79 -5.84 -5.82 5.05
N TYR A 80 -7.13 -5.76 5.37
CA TYR A 80 -8.17 -5.45 4.39
C TYR A 80 -8.22 -3.94 4.13
N VAL A 81 -8.17 -3.54 2.86
CA VAL A 81 -8.15 -2.14 2.45
C VAL A 81 -9.38 -1.81 1.62
N THR A 82 -10.04 -0.71 1.95
CA THR A 82 -11.07 -0.09 1.11
C THR A 82 -10.62 1.32 0.75
N THR A 83 -10.74 1.68 -0.52
CA THR A 83 -10.32 2.98 -1.04
C THR A 83 -11.53 3.77 -1.53
N ALA A 84 -11.46 5.09 -1.38
CA ALA A 84 -12.43 6.05 -1.90
C ALA A 84 -11.69 7.34 -2.29
N VAL A 85 -12.36 8.25 -3.02
CA VAL A 85 -11.76 9.55 -3.32
C VAL A 85 -11.44 10.28 -2.02
N GLY A 86 -10.18 10.67 -1.85
CA GLY A 86 -9.67 11.37 -0.68
C GLY A 86 -9.47 10.50 0.57
N GLN A 87 -9.75 9.19 0.53
CA GLN A 87 -9.75 8.35 1.72
C GLN A 87 -9.28 6.92 1.46
N VAL A 88 -8.53 6.37 2.42
CA VAL A 88 -8.25 4.94 2.51
C VAL A 88 -8.61 4.46 3.91
N VAL A 89 -9.36 3.36 4.00
CA VAL A 89 -9.68 2.70 5.26
C VAL A 89 -9.01 1.33 5.28
N VAL A 90 -8.21 1.10 6.32
CA VAL A 90 -7.48 -0.16 6.54
C VAL A 90 -8.06 -0.84 7.77
N ARG A 91 -8.40 -2.13 7.65
CA ARG A 91 -8.93 -2.97 8.73
C ARG A 91 -8.02 -4.18 8.94
N PRO A 92 -7.84 -4.65 10.18
CA PRO A 92 -7.03 -5.83 10.46
C PRO A 92 -7.72 -7.13 10.01
N LYS A 93 -8.98 -7.06 9.57
CA LYS A 93 -9.76 -8.20 9.09
C LYS A 93 -10.75 -7.75 8.02
N ASN A 94 -11.02 -8.63 7.06
CA ASN A 94 -12.11 -8.45 6.11
C ASN A 94 -13.46 -8.44 6.87
N PRO A 95 -14.33 -7.43 6.67
CA PRO A 95 -15.65 -7.36 7.30
C PRO A 95 -16.54 -8.59 7.05
N SER A 96 -16.35 -9.27 5.92
CA SER A 96 -17.11 -10.48 5.56
C SER A 96 -16.51 -11.77 6.12
N ALA A 97 -15.40 -11.70 6.85
CA ALA A 97 -14.77 -12.88 7.43
C ALA A 97 -15.57 -13.42 8.63
N SER A 98 -15.49 -14.73 8.85
CA SER A 98 -16.17 -15.39 9.96
C SER A 98 -15.77 -14.81 11.32
N ALA A 99 -16.60 -15.05 12.35
CA ALA A 99 -16.27 -14.69 13.72
C ALA A 99 -15.00 -15.40 14.24
N SER A 100 -14.74 -16.63 13.77
CA SER A 100 -13.54 -17.41 14.11
C SER A 100 -12.26 -16.94 13.41
N THR A 101 -12.38 -16.07 12.39
CA THR A 101 -11.23 -15.49 11.71
C THR A 101 -10.55 -14.49 12.65
N ILE A 102 -9.30 -14.80 13.01
CA ILE A 102 -8.42 -13.94 13.80
C ILE A 102 -8.07 -12.69 12.98
N GLN A 103 -7.80 -11.59 13.66
CA GLN A 103 -7.34 -10.36 13.03
C GLN A 103 -5.83 -10.44 12.71
N SER A 104 -5.43 -9.79 11.63
CA SER A 104 -4.02 -9.50 11.34
C SER A 104 -3.36 -8.72 12.48
N ARG A 105 -2.08 -8.97 12.70
CA ARG A 105 -1.23 -8.36 13.74
C ARG A 105 -0.01 -7.66 13.16
N VAL A 106 0.04 -7.51 11.84
CA VAL A 106 1.22 -6.99 11.14
C VAL A 106 1.49 -5.54 11.51
N VAL A 107 2.78 -5.19 11.51
CA VAL A 107 3.25 -3.80 11.56
C VAL A 107 3.90 -3.47 10.24
N ALA A 108 3.26 -2.54 9.53
CA ALA A 108 3.56 -2.25 8.15
C ALA A 108 3.72 -0.76 7.89
N LYS A 109 4.42 -0.43 6.81
CA LYS A 109 4.45 0.92 6.26
C LYS A 109 3.46 1.00 5.10
N GLY A 110 2.55 1.96 5.17
CA GLY A 110 1.60 2.25 4.11
C GLY A 110 2.10 3.38 3.22
N TYR A 111 1.81 3.28 1.92
CA TYR A 111 2.12 4.29 0.92
C TYR A 111 0.92 4.51 0.01
N ALA A 112 0.53 5.76 -0.18
CA ALA A 112 -0.43 6.14 -1.20
C ALA A 112 0.34 6.76 -2.37
N ILE A 113 0.24 6.14 -3.53
CA ILE A 113 1.01 6.51 -4.70
C ILE A 113 0.03 6.83 -5.83
N ARG A 114 0.11 8.03 -6.37
CA ARG A 114 -0.54 8.38 -7.63
C ARG A 114 0.40 7.99 -8.76
N TYR A 115 -0.14 7.36 -9.79
CA TYR A 115 0.59 7.12 -11.04
C TYR A 115 0.00 8.00 -12.15
N GLY A 116 0.86 8.43 -13.07
CA GLY A 116 0.45 9.18 -14.25
C GLY A 116 -0.38 8.34 -15.21
N VAL A 117 -1.23 9.03 -15.98
CA VAL A 117 -1.60 8.65 -17.34
C VAL A 117 -0.76 9.48 -18.31
#